data_AF-A0A537JTX3-F1
#
_entry.id   AF-A0A537JTX3-F1
#
_cell.length_a   1.000
_cell.length_b   1.000
_cell.length_c   1.000
_cell.angle_alpha   90.00
_cell.angle_beta   90.00
_cell.angle_gamma   90.00
#
_symmetry.space_group_name_H-M   'P 1'
#
loop_
_entity.id
_entity.type
_entity.pdbx_description
1 polymer ?
#
loop_
_entity_poly.entity_id
_entity_poly.type
_entity_poly.pdbx_seq_one_letter_code
_entity_poly.pdbx_strand_id
1 'polypeptide(L)' 'MKRPAVIIFLATLYLLFFNASPHLDVPNWVIITLFILSPIVVIYMVYVVLKYGKPSKYTFEERFYDDLDYKRNE' A
#
# COMPACT_ATOMS: atom_id res chain seq x y z
N MET A 1 -12.17 -12.95 -6.26
CA MET A 1 -11.43 -12.67 -5.01
C MET A 1 -10.38 -11.60 -5.27
N LYS A 2 -10.55 -10.38 -4.75
CA LYS A 2 -9.50 -9.37 -4.83
C LYS A 2 -8.40 -9.77 -3.85
N ARG A 3 -7.19 -10.09 -4.35
CA ARG A 3 -6.05 -10.45 -3.50
C ARG A 3 -5.39 -9.16 -3.00
N PRO A 4 -5.36 -8.85 -1.69
CA PRO A 4 -4.76 -7.62 -1.18
C PRO A 4 -3.33 -7.40 -1.67
N ALA A 5 -2.52 -8.46 -1.72
CA ALA A 5 -1.14 -8.42 -2.23
C ALA A 5 -1.02 -7.89 -3.67
N VAL A 6 -1.96 -8.24 -4.56
CA VAL A 6 -1.96 -7.74 -5.94
C VAL A 6 -2.28 -6.26 -5.99
N ILE A 7 -3.24 -5.79 -5.17
CA ILE A 7 -3.61 -4.37 -5.12
C ILE A 7 -2.49 -3.53 -4.50
N ILE A 8 -1.84 -4.04 -3.44
CA ILE A 8 -0.65 -3.43 -2.86
C ILE A 8 0.45 -3.33 -3.92
N PHE A 9 0.75 -4.42 -4.64
CA PHE A 9 1.75 -4.41 -5.71
C PHE A 9 1.45 -3.36 -6.80
N LEU A 10 0.20 -3.28 -7.26
CA LEU A 10 -0.20 -2.28 -8.26
C LEU A 10 -0.10 -0.84 -7.73
N ALA A 11 -0.48 -0.60 -6.46
CA ALA A 11 -0.32 0.71 -5.83
C ALA A 11 1.15 1.08 -5.65
N THR A 12 2.02 0.12 -5.32
CA THR A 12 3.47 0.32 -5.26
C THR A 12 4.04 0.64 -6.64
N LEU A 13 3.66 -0.10 -7.68
CA LEU A 13 4.11 0.17 -9.05
C LEU A 13 3.66 1.55 -9.53
N TYR A 14 2.42 1.93 -9.21
CA TYR A 14 1.90 3.27 -9.46
C TYR A 14 2.75 4.36 -8.79
N LEU A 15 3.09 4.17 -7.50
CA LEU A 15 3.93 5.10 -6.76
C LEU A 15 5.33 5.21 -7.38
N LEU A 16 5.95 4.08 -7.73
CA LEU A 16 7.26 4.06 -8.38
C LEU A 16 7.23 4.79 -9.71
N PHE A 17 6.20 4.55 -10.54
CA PHE A 17 6.04 5.23 -11.82
C PHE A 17 5.82 6.75 -11.63
N PHE A 18 4.96 7.14 -10.69
CA PHE A 18 4.72 8.55 -10.36
C PHE A 18 6.01 9.24 -9.91
N ASN A 19 6.79 8.60 -9.03
CA ASN A 19 8.05 9.16 -8.53
C ASN A 19 9.15 9.23 -9.61
N ALA A 20 9.21 8.25 -10.50
CA ALA A 20 10.17 8.24 -11.61
C ALA A 20 9.77 9.21 -12.74
N SER A 21 8.50 9.55 -12.88
CA SER A 21 7.98 10.33 -14.01
C SER A 21 8.69 11.68 -14.27
N PRO A 22 9.11 12.48 -13.27
CA PRO A 22 9.85 13.72 -13.50
C PRO A 22 11.26 13.50 -14.07
N HIS A 23 11.79 12.28 -13.99
CA HIS A 23 13.12 11.89 -14.47
C HIS A 23 13.09 11.20 -15.84
N LEU A 24 11.91 10.95 -16.40
CA LEU A 24 11.70 10.21 -17.65
C LEU A 24 11.12 11.09 -18.77
N ASP A 25 11.26 12.41 -18.66
CA ASP A 25 10.68 13.40 -19.58
C ASP A 25 9.16 13.21 -19.81
N VAL A 26 8.46 12.69 -18.79
CA VAL A 26 7.00 12.52 -18.85
C VAL A 26 6.33 13.90 -18.87
N PRO A 27 5.37 14.15 -19.78
CA PRO A 27 4.71 15.45 -19.85
C PRO A 27 4.04 15.85 -18.53
N ASN A 28 4.16 17.12 -18.15
CA ASN A 28 3.61 17.65 -16.89
C ASN A 28 2.13 17.33 -16.69
N TRP A 29 1.31 17.35 -17.75
CA TRP A 29 -0.11 17.04 -17.65
C TRP A 29 -0.37 15.58 -17.23
N VAL A 30 0.51 14.64 -17.61
CA VAL A 30 0.45 13.24 -17.16
C VAL A 30 0.81 13.16 -15.67
N ILE A 31 1.86 13.86 -15.25
CA ILE A 31 2.29 13.89 -13.84
C ILE A 31 1.18 14.47 -12.94
N ILE A 32 0.53 15.56 -13.38
CA ILE A 32 -0.61 16.16 -12.69
C ILE A 32 -1.79 15.17 -12.64
N THR A 33 -2.04 14.44 -13.72
CA THR A 33 -3.09 13.41 -13.76
C THR A 33 -2.81 12.30 -12.74
N LEU A 34 -1.56 11.81 -12.66
CA LEU A 34 -1.14 10.84 -11.65
C LEU A 34 -1.27 11.42 -10.22
N PHE A 35 -0.96 12.70 -10.02
CA PHE A 35 -1.17 13.31 -8.71
C PHE A 35 -2.66 13.32 -8.31
N ILE A 36 -3.55 13.74 -9.21
CA ILE A 36 -5.00 13.78 -8.98
C ILE A 36 -5.59 12.38 -8.76
N LEU A 37 -5.09 11.37 -9.46
CA LEU A 37 -5.54 9.98 -9.33
C LEU A 37 -4.99 9.28 -8.08
N SER A 38 -3.88 9.77 -7.49
CA SER A 38 -3.23 9.14 -6.34
C SER A 38 -4.14 8.88 -5.13
N PRO A 39 -5.03 9.79 -4.67
CA PRO A 39 -5.95 9.50 -3.58
C PRO A 39 -6.90 8.34 -3.90
N ILE A 40 -7.35 8.20 -5.15
CA ILE A 40 -8.26 7.11 -5.56
C ILE A 40 -7.54 5.77 -5.45
N VAL A 41 -6.29 5.69 -5.90
CA VAL A 41 -5.46 4.48 -5.79
C VAL A 41 -5.27 4.07 -4.33
N VAL A 42 -4.93 5.04 -3.46
CA VAL A 42 -4.70 4.78 -2.03
C VAL A 42 -5.99 4.36 -1.32
N ILE A 43 -7.09 5.08 -1.52
CA ILE A 43 -8.40 4.76 -0.92
C ILE A 43 -8.85 3.36 -1.34
N TYR A 44 -8.67 3.02 -2.62
CA TYR A 44 -9.03 1.71 -3.13
C TYR A 44 -8.16 0.59 -2.53
N MET A 45 -6.86 0.82 -2.40
CA MET A 45 -5.94 -0.11 -1.73
C MET A 45 -6.37 -0.34 -0.28
N VAL A 46 -6.60 0.73 0.49
CA VAL A 46 -7.06 0.66 1.88
C VAL A 46 -8.37 -0.11 1.98
N TYR A 47 -9.35 0.21 1.13
CA TYR A 47 -10.62 -0.51 1.06
C TYR A 47 -10.43 -2.02 0.84
N VAL A 48 -9.56 -2.40 -0.10
CA VAL A 48 -9.30 -3.83 -0.38
C VAL A 48 -8.62 -4.53 0.79
N VAL A 49 -7.65 -3.88 1.43
CA VAL A 49 -6.96 -4.43 2.61
C VAL A 49 -7.94 -4.62 3.76
N LEU A 50 -8.78 -3.63 4.07
CA LEU A 50 -9.76 -3.73 5.15
C LEU A 50 -10.85 -4.78 4.85
N LYS A 51 -11.29 -4.89 3.60
CA LYS A 51 -12.40 -5.80 3.24
C LYS A 51 -11.98 -7.24 2.98
N TYR A 52 -10.77 -7.46 2.46
CA TYR A 52 -10.31 -8.78 2.00
C TYR A 52 -8.98 -9.23 2.61
N GLY A 53 -8.35 -8.39 3.44
CA GLY A 53 -7.17 -8.74 4.22
C GLY A 53 -7.47 -9.76 5.30
N LYS A 54 -6.45 -10.53 5.67
CA LYS A 54 -6.50 -11.36 6.87
C LYS A 54 -6.06 -10.46 8.05
N PRO A 55 -6.93 -10.21 9.05
CA PRO A 55 -6.51 -9.49 10.23
C PRO A 55 -5.47 -10.29 11.02
N SER A 56 -4.67 -9.61 11.82
CA SER A 56 -3.83 -10.27 12.82
C SER A 56 -4.70 -11.15 13.72
N LYS A 57 -4.16 -12.30 14.13
CA LYS A 57 -4.77 -13.15 15.15
C LYS A 57 -4.49 -12.64 16.57
N TYR A 58 -3.52 -11.75 16.71
CA TYR A 58 -3.05 -11.22 17.96
C TYR A 58 -3.57 -9.80 18.15
N THR A 59 -3.78 -9.45 19.41
CA THR A 59 -3.99 -8.07 19.82
C THR A 59 -2.65 -7.34 19.97
N PHE A 60 -2.68 -6.01 19.96
CA PHE A 60 -1.48 -5.18 20.17
C PHE A 60 -0.79 -5.45 21.52
N GLU A 61 -1.54 -5.91 22.54
CA GLU A 61 -1.00 -6.27 23.86
C GLU A 61 -0.24 -7.60 23.84
N GLU A 62 -0.65 -8.54 22.97
CA GLU A 62 0.01 -9.83 22.79
C GLU A 62 1.26 -9.70 21.92
N ARG A 63 1.14 -8.96 20.81
CA ARG A 63 2.24 -8.69 19.87
C ARG A 63 2.06 -7.32 19.24
N PHE A 64 3.10 -6.48 19.32
CA PHE A 64 3.12 -5.22 18.58
C PHE A 64 3.40 -5.43 17.08
N TYR A 65 4.29 -6.36 16.77
CA TYR A 65 4.66 -6.75 15.40
C TYR A 65 4.33 -8.23 15.17
N ASP A 66 3.52 -8.50 14.15
CA ASP A 66 3.07 -9.85 13.79
C ASP A 66 4.17 -10.69 13.12
N ASP A 67 5.17 -10.03 12.56
CA ASP A 67 6.30 -10.58 11.82
C ASP A 67 7.55 -10.79 12.67
N LEU A 68 7.54 -10.32 13.92
CA LEU A 68 8.62 -10.51 14.87
C LEU A 68 8.30 -11.66 15.84
N ASP A 69 9.27 -12.55 16.06
CA ASP A 69 9.21 -13.51 17.18
C ASP A 69 9.38 -12.75 18.50
N TYR A 70 8.27 -12.19 18.98
CA TYR A 70 8.22 -11.38 20.19
C TYR A 70 8.48 -12.24 21.42
N LYS A 71 9.56 -11.94 22.15
CA LYS A 71 9.82 -12.43 23.51
C LYS A 71 9.72 -11.26 24.49
N ARG A 72 8.74 -11.30 25.39
CA ARG A 72 8.58 -10.29 26.45
C ARG A 72 9.45 -10.67 27.64
N ASN A 73 10.57 -9.95 27.81
CA ASN A 73 11.50 -10.02 28.95
C ASN A 73 11.94 -11.46 29.31
N GLU A 74 13.02 -11.94 28.70
CA GLU A 74 13.83 -13.03 29.28
C GLU A 74 14.69 -12.52 30.44
#